data_AF-A0A1M4NCH0-F1
#
_entry.id   AF-A0A1M4NCH0-F1
#
_cell.length_a   1.000
_cell.length_b   1.000
_cell.length_c   1.000
_cell.angle_alpha   90.00
_cell.angle_beta   90.00
_cell.angle_gamma   90.00
#
_symmetry.space_group_name_H-M   'P 1'
#
loop_
_entity.id
_entity.type
_entity.pdbx_description
1 polymer ?
#
loop_
_entity_poly.entity_id
_entity_poly.type
_entity_poly.pdbx_seq_one_letter_code
_entity_poly.pdbx_strand_id
1 'polypeptide(L)'
;MGLERNNYNMDCKRCGALVPEGSLFCNKCGNRLEGVNKFNLNKNYSSTDYQSKKDKSSDYSNSAYNMKLHNYPRRTNAVRILMFLIMVMVIVAVGGIFAYSKYRTHRISKVKSLFEEGNYRDLVFMLDDITELDQQDEEFKTIAYTSDYGYTYQSYEEEMKKEYPNYQFAIQYLFDGLERCNINEKLVEDPIEKDIVSSFKEKHTSALKNEFGLSQEEIKDVLKLNYEARNEKYIEIAYKYIQKKSNN
;
A
#
# COMPACT_ATOMS: atom_id res chain seq x y z
N MET A 1 -1.93 -68.56 8.13
CA MET A 1 -0.46 -68.72 8.27
C MET A 1 0.17 -67.39 7.90
N GLY A 2 0.60 -66.64 8.91
CA GLY A 2 1.09 -65.27 8.78
C GLY A 2 2.52 -65.23 8.27
N LEU A 3 2.80 -64.28 7.37
CA LEU A 3 4.16 -63.93 6.97
C LEU A 3 4.55 -62.67 7.75
N GLU A 4 5.34 -62.86 8.80
CA GLU A 4 6.06 -61.79 9.48
C GLU A 4 7.01 -61.12 8.47
N ARG A 5 6.74 -59.86 8.12
CA ARG A 5 7.68 -59.02 7.37
C ARG A 5 8.64 -58.37 8.36
N ASN A 6 9.89 -58.83 8.38
CA ASN A 6 10.99 -58.14 9.04
C ASN A 6 11.16 -56.75 8.39
N ASN A 7 10.59 -55.72 9.02
CA ASN A 7 10.88 -54.33 8.68
C ASN A 7 12.22 -53.94 9.32
N TYR A 8 13.29 -53.98 8.53
CA TYR A 8 14.54 -53.32 8.89
C TYR A 8 14.36 -51.81 8.65
N ASN A 9 13.96 -51.10 9.70
CA ASN A 9 13.95 -49.65 9.72
C ASN A 9 15.22 -49.17 10.43
N MET A 10 15.82 -48.08 9.95
CA MET A 10 16.96 -47.46 10.61
C MET A 10 16.59 -46.07 11.14
N ASP A 11 17.15 -45.71 12.29
CA ASP A 11 16.85 -44.42 12.91
C ASP A 11 17.66 -43.29 12.27
N CYS A 12 16.97 -42.20 11.92
CA CYS A 12 17.62 -40.98 11.49
C CYS A 12 18.40 -40.38 12.66
N LYS A 13 19.74 -40.40 12.59
CA LYS A 13 20.63 -39.81 13.60
C LYS A 13 20.40 -38.32 13.90
N ARG A 14 19.69 -37.59 13.01
CA ARG A 14 19.39 -36.17 13.20
C ARG A 14 18.05 -35.89 13.89
N CYS A 15 17.03 -36.72 13.70
CA CYS A 15 15.69 -36.43 14.23
C CYS A 15 14.98 -37.61 14.90
N GLY A 16 15.63 -38.78 14.98
CA GLY A 16 15.10 -39.99 15.60
C GLY A 16 13.94 -40.64 14.85
N ALA A 17 13.61 -40.20 13.63
CA ALA A 17 12.56 -40.84 12.84
C ALA A 17 13.04 -42.18 12.26
N LEU A 18 12.17 -43.19 12.31
CA LEU A 18 12.36 -44.47 11.62
C LEU A 18 12.27 -44.24 10.10
N VAL A 19 13.34 -44.59 9.38
CA VAL A 19 13.42 -44.45 7.93
C VAL A 19 13.48 -45.83 7.26
N PRO A 20 12.73 -46.05 6.16
CA PRO A 20 12.80 -47.28 5.39
C PRO A 20 14.20 -47.53 4.81
N GLU A 21 14.63 -48.79 4.81
CA GLU A 21 15.92 -49.21 4.26
C GLU A 21 16.09 -48.78 2.78
N GLY A 22 17.31 -48.37 2.40
CA GLY A 22 17.61 -47.89 1.05
C GLY A 22 17.21 -46.44 0.76
N SER A 23 16.54 -45.75 1.70
CA SER A 23 16.24 -44.33 1.57
C SER A 23 17.52 -43.49 1.61
N LEU A 24 17.73 -42.65 0.58
CA LEU A 24 18.88 -41.74 0.52
C LEU A 24 18.74 -40.53 1.46
N PHE A 25 17.50 -40.19 1.83
CA PHE A 25 17.15 -39.04 2.67
C PHE A 25 16.05 -39.41 3.66
N CYS A 26 16.07 -38.79 4.83
CA CYS A 26 15.00 -38.90 5.81
C CYS A 26 13.74 -38.16 5.29
N ASN A 27 12.63 -38.87 5.19
CA ASN A 27 11.33 -38.32 4.79
C ASN A 27 10.77 -37.27 5.77
N LYS A 28 11.23 -37.26 7.03
CA LYS A 28 10.73 -36.34 8.05
C LYS A 28 11.52 -35.01 8.11
N CYS A 29 12.84 -35.05 7.98
CA CYS A 29 13.69 -33.87 8.19
C CYS A 29 14.60 -33.51 7.01
N GLY A 30 14.56 -34.29 5.92
CA GLY A 30 15.37 -34.05 4.72
C GLY A 30 16.86 -34.36 4.89
N ASN A 31 17.31 -34.87 6.03
CA ASN A 31 18.72 -35.19 6.24
C ASN A 31 19.16 -36.35 5.35
N ARG A 32 20.30 -36.22 4.67
CA ARG A 32 20.90 -37.31 3.91
C ARG A 32 21.36 -38.41 4.85
N LEU A 33 21.13 -39.67 4.48
CA LEU A 33 21.52 -40.83 5.27
C LEU A 33 22.83 -41.38 4.70
N GLU A 34 23.88 -41.41 5.52
CA GLU A 34 25.20 -41.93 5.13
C GLU A 34 25.22 -43.45 5.32
N GLY A 35 25.35 -44.22 4.23
CA GLY A 35 25.44 -45.69 4.31
C GLY A 35 24.77 -46.48 3.18
N VAL A 36 24.07 -45.86 2.22
CA VAL A 36 23.47 -46.61 1.11
C VAL A 36 24.54 -47.03 0.09
N ASN A 37 25.04 -48.25 0.22
CA ASN A 37 25.95 -48.89 -0.73
C ASN A 37 25.28 -48.98 -2.12
N LYS A 38 25.93 -48.41 -3.14
CA LYS A 38 25.54 -48.53 -4.56
C LYS A 38 25.70 -49.98 -5.01
N PHE A 39 24.70 -50.85 -4.85
CA PHE A 39 24.52 -52.03 -5.71
C PHE A 39 23.10 -52.57 -5.59
N ASN A 40 22.30 -52.40 -6.66
CA ASN A 40 21.45 -53.41 -7.31
C ASN A 40 20.23 -52.76 -7.98
N LEU A 41 20.40 -52.38 -9.25
CA LEU A 41 19.32 -52.38 -10.24
C LEU A 41 19.98 -52.53 -11.61
N ASN A 42 20.20 -53.78 -12.00
CA ASN A 42 20.57 -54.16 -13.36
C ASN A 42 19.44 -55.04 -13.92
N LYS A 43 18.76 -54.60 -14.98
CA LYS A 43 18.67 -55.39 -16.21
C LYS A 43 18.09 -54.62 -17.40
N ASN A 44 18.73 -54.88 -18.54
CA ASN A 44 18.30 -54.71 -19.93
C ASN A 44 18.65 -53.38 -20.62
N TYR A 45 19.90 -53.24 -21.05
CA TYR A 45 20.18 -53.21 -22.50
C TYR A 45 21.64 -53.60 -22.79
N SER A 46 21.81 -54.44 -23.81
CA SER A 46 23.03 -55.13 -24.21
C SER A 46 24.19 -54.21 -24.57
N SER A 47 25.37 -54.55 -24.06
CA SER A 47 26.65 -54.26 -24.71
C SER A 47 27.48 -55.55 -24.72
N THR A 48 27.81 -55.98 -25.92
CA THR A 48 28.73 -57.06 -26.26
C THR A 48 30.14 -56.80 -25.72
N ASP A 49 30.78 -57.92 -25.39
CA ASP A 49 32.22 -58.18 -25.37
C ASP A 49 33.12 -57.23 -24.58
N TYR A 50 33.59 -57.70 -23.41
CA TYR A 50 34.93 -58.30 -23.33
C TYR A 50 35.19 -58.82 -21.91
N GLN A 51 35.64 -60.08 -21.83
CA GLN A 51 36.08 -60.73 -20.60
C GLN A 51 37.36 -60.08 -20.06
N SER A 52 37.49 -60.02 -18.73
CA SER A 52 38.83 -60.08 -18.12
C SER A 52 38.81 -60.88 -16.83
N LYS A 53 39.63 -61.92 -16.83
CA LYS A 53 39.97 -62.80 -15.72
C LYS A 53 40.86 -62.05 -14.72
N LYS A 54 40.70 -62.41 -13.46
CA LYS A 54 41.70 -62.40 -12.40
C LYS A 54 43.09 -62.79 -12.95
N ASP A 55 44.14 -62.07 -12.58
CA ASP A 55 45.18 -62.62 -11.71
C ASP A 55 46.23 -61.57 -11.28
N LYS A 56 46.95 -61.98 -10.24
CA LYS A 56 47.79 -61.23 -9.31
C LYS A 56 49.11 -60.73 -9.91
N SER A 57 49.56 -59.62 -9.30
CA SER A 57 50.94 -59.23 -8.95
C SER A 57 52.09 -59.54 -9.91
N SER A 58 52.80 -58.50 -10.32
CA SER A 58 54.24 -58.40 -10.08
C SER A 58 54.69 -56.95 -10.19
N ASP A 59 55.62 -56.60 -9.32
CA ASP A 59 56.26 -55.30 -9.18
C ASP A 59 56.75 -54.69 -10.49
N TYR A 60 56.38 -53.42 -10.73
CA TYR A 60 57.15 -52.54 -11.58
C TYR A 60 57.24 -51.16 -10.92
N SER A 61 58.37 -50.93 -10.27
CA SER A 61 58.82 -49.60 -9.86
C SER A 61 59.09 -48.78 -11.12
N ASN A 62 58.44 -47.61 -11.24
CA ASN A 62 59.13 -46.40 -11.64
C ASN A 62 58.27 -45.15 -11.37
N SER A 63 58.89 -44.25 -10.62
CA SER A 63 58.95 -42.81 -10.88
C SER A 63 57.65 -42.02 -11.06
N ALA A 64 57.53 -41.03 -10.19
CA ALA A 64 56.93 -39.73 -10.50
C ALA A 64 55.44 -39.73 -10.86
N TYR A 65 54.60 -40.03 -9.86
CA TYR A 65 53.29 -39.41 -9.80
C TYR A 65 53.22 -38.55 -8.55
N ASN A 66 53.79 -37.34 -8.69
CA ASN A 66 53.22 -36.16 -8.06
C ASN A 66 51.73 -36.15 -8.42
N MET A 67 50.87 -36.66 -7.55
CA MET A 67 49.46 -36.31 -7.61
C MET A 67 49.38 -34.84 -7.21
N LYS A 68 49.62 -33.96 -8.18
CA LYS A 68 49.21 -32.57 -8.12
C LYS A 68 47.77 -32.62 -7.63
N LEU A 69 47.52 -31.95 -6.52
CA LEU A 69 46.19 -31.58 -6.09
C LEU A 69 45.57 -30.80 -7.26
N HIS A 70 44.91 -31.49 -8.18
CA HIS A 70 44.25 -30.84 -9.29
C HIS A 70 43.06 -30.11 -8.68
N ASN A 71 43.27 -28.81 -8.51
CA ASN A 71 42.28 -27.82 -8.13
C ASN A 71 40.92 -28.21 -8.68
N TYR A 72 39.94 -28.37 -7.79
CA TYR A 72 38.53 -28.43 -8.15
C TYR A 72 38.27 -27.28 -9.15
N PRO A 73 37.80 -27.56 -10.39
CA PRO A 73 37.65 -26.53 -11.39
C PRO A 73 36.71 -25.45 -10.85
N ARG A 74 37.30 -24.26 -10.75
CA ARG A 74 36.72 -23.07 -10.16
C ARG A 74 35.37 -22.79 -10.81
N ARG A 75 34.37 -22.68 -9.94
CA ARG A 75 32.95 -22.33 -10.04
C ARG A 75 32.58 -21.11 -10.93
N THR A 76 33.17 -20.95 -12.12
CA THR A 76 33.02 -19.72 -12.96
C THR A 76 31.61 -19.52 -13.50
N ASN A 77 30.91 -20.59 -13.87
CA ASN A 77 29.55 -20.49 -14.41
C ASN A 77 28.51 -20.19 -13.32
N ALA A 78 28.67 -20.72 -12.10
CA ALA A 78 27.75 -20.41 -11.00
C ALA A 78 27.87 -18.95 -10.54
N VAL A 79 29.09 -18.39 -10.54
CA VAL A 79 29.31 -16.97 -10.25
C VAL A 79 28.70 -16.09 -11.34
N ARG A 80 28.82 -16.47 -12.62
CA ARG A 80 28.15 -15.76 -13.73
C ARG A 80 26.63 -15.81 -13.62
N ILE A 81 26.05 -16.95 -13.27
CA ILE A 81 24.59 -17.10 -13.04
C ILE A 81 24.15 -16.24 -11.85
N LEU A 82 24.87 -16.27 -10.74
CA LEU A 82 24.56 -15.45 -9.56
C LEU A 82 24.62 -13.95 -9.88
N MET A 83 25.63 -13.50 -10.61
CA MET A 83 25.76 -12.11 -11.05
C MET A 83 24.59 -11.67 -11.95
N PHE A 84 24.14 -12.55 -12.85
CA PHE A 84 22.96 -12.29 -13.68
C PHE A 84 21.68 -12.16 -12.83
N LEU A 85 21.47 -13.04 -11.85
CA LEU A 85 20.30 -12.95 -10.95
C LEU A 85 20.30 -11.65 -10.13
N ILE A 86 21.47 -11.22 -9.63
CA ILE A 86 21.62 -9.94 -8.93
C ILE A 86 21.30 -8.77 -9.87
N MET A 87 21.82 -8.78 -11.10
CA MET A 87 21.53 -7.74 -12.09
C MET A 87 20.03 -7.66 -12.40
N VAL A 88 19.36 -8.80 -12.59
CA VAL A 88 17.91 -8.83 -12.82
C VAL A 88 17.14 -8.27 -11.63
N MET A 89 17.51 -8.63 -10.39
CA MET A 89 16.88 -8.06 -9.19
C MET A 89 17.08 -6.55 -9.08
N VAL A 90 18.27 -6.04 -9.41
CA VAL A 90 18.53 -4.60 -9.45
C VAL A 90 17.66 -3.91 -10.51
N ILE A 91 17.54 -4.49 -11.71
CA ILE A 91 16.68 -3.93 -12.77
C ILE A 91 15.22 -3.88 -12.34
N VAL A 92 14.71 -4.93 -11.71
CA VAL A 92 13.33 -4.97 -11.19
C VAL A 92 13.15 -3.93 -10.07
N ALA A 93 14.10 -3.84 -9.14
CA ALA A 93 14.04 -2.86 -8.06
C ALA A 93 14.07 -1.41 -8.60
N VAL A 94 14.98 -1.11 -9.54
CA VAL A 94 15.08 0.22 -10.17
C VAL A 94 13.83 0.53 -10.99
N GLY A 95 13.32 -0.44 -11.76
CA GLY A 95 12.08 -0.30 -12.51
C GLY A 95 10.88 -0.04 -11.61
N GLY A 96 10.79 -0.75 -10.47
CA GLY A 96 9.78 -0.53 -9.44
C GLY A 96 9.86 0.87 -8.82
N ILE A 97 11.07 1.32 -8.45
CA ILE A 97 11.29 2.67 -7.90
C ILE A 97 10.90 3.74 -8.90
N PHE A 98 11.26 3.59 -10.18
CA PHE A 98 10.93 4.56 -11.22
C PHE A 98 9.43 4.60 -11.55
N ALA A 99 8.78 3.44 -11.60
CA ALA A 99 7.33 3.37 -11.79
C ALA A 99 6.59 4.00 -10.60
N TYR A 100 7.03 3.68 -9.38
CA TYR A 100 6.48 4.24 -8.15
C TYR A 100 6.67 5.77 -8.08
N SER A 101 7.88 6.27 -8.39
CA SER A 101 8.15 7.70 -8.37
C SER A 101 7.31 8.46 -9.40
N LYS A 102 7.18 7.92 -10.62
CA LYS A 102 6.34 8.51 -11.66
C LYS A 102 4.86 8.53 -11.28
N TYR A 103 4.35 7.42 -10.73
CA TYR A 103 2.97 7.34 -10.24
C TYR A 103 2.69 8.37 -9.13
N ARG A 104 3.60 8.47 -8.15
CA ARG A 104 3.50 9.44 -7.05
C ARG A 104 3.50 10.88 -7.54
N THR A 105 4.42 11.25 -8.42
CA THR A 105 4.51 12.63 -8.95
C THR A 105 3.23 13.03 -9.70
N HIS A 106 2.66 12.10 -10.48
CA HIS A 106 1.41 12.38 -11.19
C HIS A 106 0.24 12.63 -10.23
N ARG A 107 0.10 11.80 -9.19
CA ARG A 107 -0.93 11.99 -8.14
C ARG A 107 -0.77 13.34 -7.44
N ILE A 108 0.44 13.69 -7.00
CA ILE A 108 0.72 14.98 -6.36
C ILE A 108 0.37 16.15 -7.27
N SER A 109 0.77 16.09 -8.55
CA SER A 109 0.43 17.12 -9.52
C SER A 109 -1.08 17.30 -9.67
N LYS A 110 -1.85 16.20 -9.63
CA LYS A 110 -3.30 16.28 -9.73
C LYS A 110 -3.94 16.87 -8.47
N VAL A 111 -3.46 16.49 -7.28
CA VAL A 111 -3.85 17.10 -5.99
C VAL A 111 -3.65 18.61 -6.03
N LYS A 112 -2.48 19.08 -6.48
CA LYS A 112 -2.18 20.51 -6.61
C LYS A 112 -3.10 21.21 -7.60
N SER A 113 -3.34 20.61 -8.78
CA SER A 113 -4.28 21.19 -9.76
C SER A 113 -5.70 21.30 -9.20
N LEU A 114 -6.21 20.27 -8.52
CA LEU A 114 -7.53 20.33 -7.90
C LEU A 114 -7.63 21.41 -6.82
N PHE A 115 -6.56 21.57 -6.04
CA PHE A 115 -6.45 22.63 -5.03
C PHE A 115 -6.44 24.04 -5.66
N GLU A 116 -5.65 24.25 -6.70
CA GLU A 116 -5.59 25.52 -7.47
C GLU A 116 -6.92 25.85 -8.15
N GLU A 117 -7.64 24.83 -8.62
CA GLU A 117 -8.98 24.95 -9.22
C GLU A 117 -10.08 25.21 -8.18
N GLY A 118 -9.78 25.09 -6.87
CA GLY A 118 -10.77 25.21 -5.79
C GLY A 118 -11.75 24.02 -5.72
N ASN A 119 -11.41 22.89 -6.33
CA ASN A 119 -12.23 21.68 -6.33
C ASN A 119 -11.90 20.78 -5.12
N TYR A 120 -12.33 21.26 -3.95
CA TYR A 120 -12.16 20.61 -2.66
C TYR A 120 -12.89 19.26 -2.55
N ARG A 121 -14.04 19.09 -3.22
CA ARG A 121 -14.78 17.81 -3.26
C ARG A 121 -13.92 16.67 -3.79
N ASP A 122 -13.35 16.84 -4.98
CA ASP A 122 -12.52 15.80 -5.59
C ASP A 122 -11.18 15.66 -4.84
N LEU A 123 -10.70 16.75 -4.23
CA LEU A 123 -9.49 16.77 -3.42
C LEU A 123 -9.61 15.89 -2.16
N VAL A 124 -10.73 15.95 -1.43
CA VAL A 124 -10.97 15.10 -0.25
C VAL A 124 -10.86 13.62 -0.62
N PHE A 125 -11.56 13.18 -1.67
CA PHE A 125 -11.48 11.79 -2.14
C PHE A 125 -10.07 11.40 -2.59
N MET A 126 -9.34 12.33 -3.22
CA MET A 126 -7.99 12.06 -3.67
C MET A 126 -6.99 11.95 -2.51
N LEU A 127 -7.20 12.66 -1.42
CA LEU A 127 -6.32 12.65 -0.25
C LEU A 127 -6.49 11.40 0.61
N ASP A 128 -7.70 10.87 0.74
CA ASP A 128 -7.99 9.61 1.46
C ASP A 128 -7.17 8.42 0.92
N ASP A 129 -6.92 8.42 -0.39
CA ASP A 129 -6.10 7.41 -1.07
C ASP A 129 -4.58 7.60 -0.89
N ILE A 130 -4.14 8.79 -0.46
CA ILE A 130 -2.72 9.15 -0.33
C ILE A 130 -2.38 9.27 1.16
N THR A 131 -2.83 8.29 1.94
CA THR A 131 -2.63 8.09 3.40
C THR A 131 -1.19 8.16 3.91
N GLU A 132 -0.19 8.39 3.04
CA GLU A 132 1.23 8.49 3.37
C GLU A 132 1.90 9.71 2.71
N LEU A 133 1.16 10.79 2.46
CA LEU A 133 1.83 12.08 2.27
C LEU A 133 2.47 12.49 3.59
N ASP A 134 3.67 13.04 3.47
CA ASP A 134 4.49 13.40 4.60
C ASP A 134 3.71 14.39 5.46
N GLN A 135 3.19 13.93 6.60
CA GLN A 135 2.41 14.75 7.53
C GLN A 135 3.22 15.94 8.07
N GLN A 136 4.51 16.04 7.75
CA GLN A 136 5.37 17.15 8.10
C GLN A 136 5.46 18.23 7.02
N ASP A 137 4.99 17.97 5.79
CA ASP A 137 5.01 18.94 4.70
C ASP A 137 3.86 19.95 4.86
N GLU A 138 4.22 21.21 5.11
CA GLU A 138 3.27 22.32 5.32
C GLU A 138 2.37 22.56 4.10
N GLU A 139 2.86 22.35 2.88
CA GLU A 139 2.05 22.51 1.67
C GLU A 139 0.94 21.46 1.64
N PHE A 140 1.27 20.21 1.94
CA PHE A 140 0.28 19.13 1.98
C PHE A 140 -0.71 19.28 3.13
N LYS A 141 -0.26 19.71 4.31
CA LYS A 141 -1.17 20.08 5.41
C LYS A 141 -2.15 21.16 4.98
N THR A 142 -1.65 22.21 4.34
CA THR A 142 -2.48 23.31 3.85
C THR A 142 -3.55 22.82 2.88
N ILE A 143 -3.17 21.98 1.91
CA ILE A 143 -4.09 21.38 0.94
C ILE A 143 -5.13 20.51 1.66
N ALA A 144 -4.70 19.66 2.59
CA ALA A 144 -5.57 18.74 3.29
C ALA A 144 -6.60 19.46 4.16
N TYR A 145 -6.16 20.36 5.04
CA TYR A 145 -7.05 21.15 5.87
C TYR A 145 -7.99 22.02 5.01
N THR A 146 -7.47 22.67 3.96
CA THR A 146 -8.32 23.48 3.07
C THR A 146 -9.38 22.64 2.38
N SER A 147 -9.05 21.41 1.94
CA SER A 147 -10.04 20.52 1.34
C SER A 147 -11.18 20.20 2.31
N ASP A 148 -10.83 19.96 3.58
CA ASP A 148 -11.74 19.52 4.62
C ASP A 148 -12.73 20.63 5.04
N TYR A 149 -12.24 21.86 5.21
CA TYR A 149 -13.08 23.01 5.55
C TYR A 149 -13.71 23.71 4.33
N GLY A 150 -13.13 23.53 3.14
CA GLY A 150 -13.57 24.17 1.92
C GLY A 150 -14.71 23.48 1.20
N TYR A 151 -14.88 22.17 1.38
CA TYR A 151 -15.91 21.37 0.71
C TYR A 151 -17.34 21.93 0.84
N THR A 152 -17.73 22.35 2.04
CA THR A 152 -19.07 22.91 2.29
C THR A 152 -19.24 24.25 1.58
N TYR A 153 -18.19 25.09 1.60
CA TYR A 153 -18.21 26.38 0.92
C TYR A 153 -18.26 26.22 -0.60
N GLN A 154 -17.50 25.29 -1.18
CA GLN A 154 -17.60 24.95 -2.60
C GLN A 154 -19.01 24.48 -2.95
N SER A 155 -19.61 23.61 -2.13
CA SER A 155 -20.96 23.10 -2.37
C SER A 155 -22.01 24.22 -2.34
N TYR A 156 -21.85 25.21 -1.46
CA TYR A 156 -22.62 26.46 -1.49
C TYR A 156 -22.44 27.22 -2.81
N GLU A 157 -21.21 27.46 -3.25
CA GLU A 157 -20.96 28.20 -4.50
C GLU A 157 -21.52 27.48 -5.74
N GLU A 158 -21.37 26.16 -5.79
CA GLU A 158 -21.94 25.32 -6.85
C GLU A 158 -23.47 25.40 -6.88
N GLU A 159 -24.12 25.37 -5.72
CA GLU A 159 -25.57 25.49 -5.61
C GLU A 159 -26.05 26.86 -6.12
N MET A 160 -25.36 27.94 -5.73
CA MET A 160 -25.69 29.31 -6.13
C MET A 160 -25.48 29.57 -7.62
N LYS A 161 -24.62 28.78 -8.31
CA LYS A 161 -24.36 28.89 -9.75
C LYS A 161 -25.38 28.15 -10.63
N LYS A 162 -26.28 27.35 -10.06
CA LYS A 162 -27.30 26.62 -10.83
C LYS A 162 -28.31 27.58 -11.47
N GLU A 163 -28.94 27.13 -12.56
CA GLU A 163 -30.05 27.87 -13.19
C GLU A 163 -31.22 28.07 -12.22
N TYR A 164 -31.50 27.05 -11.40
CA TYR A 164 -32.50 27.09 -10.32
C TYR A 164 -31.84 26.69 -8.99
N PRO A 165 -31.20 27.64 -8.27
CA PRO A 165 -30.55 27.35 -7.01
C PRO A 165 -31.53 26.88 -5.94
N ASN A 166 -31.19 25.81 -5.23
CA ASN A 166 -31.85 25.47 -3.98
C ASN A 166 -31.24 26.29 -2.83
N TYR A 167 -31.85 27.44 -2.54
CA TYR A 167 -31.36 28.35 -1.50
C TYR A 167 -31.38 27.73 -0.10
N GLN A 168 -32.28 26.79 0.19
CA GLN A 168 -32.26 26.08 1.47
C GLN A 168 -30.96 25.28 1.61
N PHE A 169 -30.55 24.56 0.56
CA PHE A 169 -29.28 23.80 0.58
C PHE A 169 -28.07 24.72 0.61
N ALA A 170 -28.08 25.83 -0.14
CA ALA A 170 -27.02 26.82 -0.08
C ALA A 170 -26.81 27.36 1.35
N ILE A 171 -27.90 27.70 2.04
CA ILE A 171 -27.87 28.16 3.44
C ILE A 171 -27.41 27.03 4.37
N GLN A 172 -27.91 25.82 4.19
CA GLN A 172 -27.50 24.66 4.98
C GLN A 172 -25.98 24.44 4.88
N TYR A 173 -25.41 24.39 3.67
CA TYR A 173 -23.97 24.25 3.47
C TYR A 173 -23.19 25.35 4.19
N LEU A 174 -23.71 26.58 4.19
CA LEU A 174 -23.06 27.68 4.88
C LEU A 174 -23.01 27.48 6.40
N PHE A 175 -24.12 27.06 6.99
CA PHE A 175 -24.20 26.83 8.43
C PHE A 175 -23.47 25.56 8.88
N ASP A 176 -23.53 24.47 8.11
CA ASP A 176 -22.81 23.22 8.40
C ASP A 176 -21.30 23.48 8.41
N GLY A 177 -20.79 24.21 7.42
CA GLY A 177 -19.39 24.63 7.37
C GLY A 177 -18.99 25.55 8.53
N LEU A 178 -19.86 26.50 8.90
CA LEU A 178 -19.62 27.40 10.03
C LEU A 178 -19.62 26.67 11.38
N GLU A 179 -20.54 25.73 11.60
CA GLU A 179 -20.58 24.87 12.79
C GLU A 179 -19.30 24.05 12.90
N ARG A 180 -18.88 23.43 11.79
CA ARG A 180 -17.61 22.70 11.72
C ARG A 180 -16.42 23.58 12.09
N CYS A 181 -16.35 24.80 11.57
CA CYS A 181 -15.27 25.73 11.93
C CYS A 181 -15.31 26.11 13.42
N ASN A 182 -16.49 26.37 13.98
CA ASN A 182 -16.64 26.73 15.41
C ASN A 182 -16.27 25.60 16.37
N ILE A 183 -16.51 24.34 15.96
CA ILE A 183 -16.07 23.17 16.73
C ILE A 183 -14.55 23.09 16.70
N ASN A 184 -13.95 23.15 15.51
CA ASN A 184 -12.51 22.92 15.34
C ASN A 184 -11.64 24.07 15.83
N GLU A 185 -12.13 25.31 15.82
CA GLU A 185 -11.43 26.47 16.41
C GLU A 185 -11.03 26.23 17.88
N LYS A 186 -11.77 25.38 18.61
CA LYS A 186 -11.51 25.04 20.02
C LYS A 186 -10.62 23.80 20.20
N LEU A 187 -10.51 22.96 19.18
CA LEU A 187 -9.91 21.62 19.28
C LEU A 187 -8.55 21.53 18.59
N VAL A 188 -8.37 22.28 17.52
CA VAL A 188 -7.17 22.23 16.68
C VAL A 188 -6.00 22.89 17.40
N GLU A 189 -4.83 22.25 17.36
CA GLU A 189 -3.58 22.80 17.90
C GLU A 189 -2.66 23.35 16.80
N ASP A 190 -2.65 22.71 15.62
CA ASP A 190 -1.80 23.06 14.47
C ASP A 190 -2.07 24.50 13.99
N PRO A 191 -1.05 25.38 13.97
CA PRO A 191 -1.21 26.76 13.50
C PRO A 191 -1.76 26.88 12.08
N ILE A 192 -1.34 26.00 11.17
CA ILE A 192 -1.78 26.04 9.76
C ILE A 192 -3.29 25.76 9.69
N GLU A 193 -3.74 24.75 10.43
CA GLU A 193 -5.15 24.40 10.47
C GLU A 193 -5.99 25.51 11.14
N LYS A 194 -5.47 26.15 12.21
CA LYS A 194 -6.14 27.30 12.84
C LYS A 194 -6.38 28.45 11.88
N ASP A 195 -5.38 28.80 11.08
CA ASP A 195 -5.48 29.88 10.09
C ASP A 195 -6.52 29.55 9.02
N ILE A 196 -6.56 28.29 8.56
CA ILE A 196 -7.55 27.80 7.59
C ILE A 196 -8.96 27.80 8.17
N VAL A 197 -9.14 27.29 9.40
CA VAL A 197 -10.42 27.31 10.12
C VAL A 197 -10.93 28.74 10.26
N SER A 198 -10.06 29.67 10.65
CA SER A 198 -10.40 31.09 10.78
C SER A 198 -10.83 31.70 9.43
N SER A 199 -10.07 31.42 8.36
CA SER A 199 -10.38 31.90 7.01
C SER A 199 -11.74 31.38 6.51
N PHE A 200 -12.02 30.08 6.65
CA PHE A 200 -13.30 29.53 6.23
C PHE A 200 -14.45 29.99 7.13
N LYS A 201 -14.26 30.12 8.43
CA LYS A 201 -15.26 30.71 9.33
C LYS A 201 -15.68 32.10 8.86
N GLU A 202 -14.73 32.94 8.47
CA GLU A 202 -14.99 34.25 7.91
C GLU A 202 -15.74 34.18 6.56
N LYS A 203 -15.34 33.29 5.65
CA LYS A 203 -16.02 33.09 4.36
C LYS A 203 -17.49 32.71 4.54
N HIS A 204 -17.77 31.70 5.37
CA HIS A 204 -19.14 31.24 5.64
C HIS A 204 -19.98 32.36 6.28
N THR A 205 -19.41 33.04 7.30
CA THR A 205 -20.08 34.16 7.98
C THR A 205 -20.38 35.31 7.02
N SER A 206 -19.42 35.65 6.15
CA SER A 206 -19.55 36.74 5.18
C SER A 206 -20.61 36.43 4.13
N ALA A 207 -20.69 35.19 3.64
CA ALA A 207 -21.73 34.78 2.70
C ALA A 207 -23.13 34.86 3.34
N LEU A 208 -23.30 34.37 4.58
CA LEU A 208 -24.56 34.48 5.32
C LEU A 208 -25.01 35.94 5.50
N LYS A 209 -24.06 36.85 5.76
CA LYS A 209 -24.34 38.27 5.92
C LYS A 209 -24.65 38.98 4.61
N ASN A 210 -23.74 38.86 3.64
CA ASN A 210 -23.76 39.71 2.45
C ASN A 210 -24.82 39.23 1.46
N GLU A 211 -24.94 37.91 1.28
CA GLU A 211 -25.88 37.32 0.33
C GLU A 211 -27.27 37.16 0.96
N PHE A 212 -27.33 36.58 2.16
CA PHE A 212 -28.61 36.28 2.82
C PHE A 212 -29.10 37.36 3.79
N GLY A 213 -28.31 38.41 4.03
CA GLY A 213 -28.74 39.56 4.83
C GLY A 213 -28.85 39.29 6.33
N LEU A 214 -28.23 38.22 6.84
CA LEU A 214 -28.32 37.84 8.25
C LEU A 214 -27.42 38.71 9.13
N SER A 215 -27.90 39.10 10.30
CA SER A 215 -27.08 39.71 11.36
C SER A 215 -26.20 38.67 12.08
N GLN A 216 -25.20 39.13 12.84
CA GLN A 216 -24.37 38.21 13.64
C GLN A 216 -25.20 37.49 14.72
N GLU A 217 -26.17 38.19 15.30
CA GLU A 217 -27.07 37.69 16.32
C GLU A 217 -27.95 36.57 15.76
N GLU A 218 -28.55 36.79 14.58
CA GLU A 218 -29.35 35.76 13.89
C GLU A 218 -28.52 34.51 13.59
N ILE A 219 -27.31 34.66 13.05
CA ILE A 219 -26.42 33.52 12.77
C ILE A 219 -26.15 32.72 14.05
N LYS A 220 -25.83 33.39 15.16
CA LYS A 220 -25.59 32.74 16.45
C LYS A 220 -26.84 32.03 16.97
N ASP A 221 -28.02 32.60 16.76
CA ASP A 221 -29.25 32.01 17.25
C ASP A 221 -29.65 30.78 16.44
N VAL A 222 -29.46 30.80 15.11
CA VAL A 222 -29.67 29.60 14.27
C VAL A 222 -28.74 28.46 14.66
N LEU A 223 -27.46 28.74 14.94
CA LEU A 223 -26.48 27.73 15.36
C LEU A 223 -26.83 27.04 16.70
N LYS A 224 -27.63 27.67 17.56
CA LYS A 224 -28.09 27.08 18.83
C LYS A 224 -29.28 26.15 18.65
N LEU A 225 -29.94 26.19 17.50
CA LEU A 225 -31.11 25.36 17.23
C LEU A 225 -30.70 23.89 17.04
N ASN A 226 -31.62 22.99 17.40
CA ASN A 226 -31.53 21.58 17.03
C ASN A 226 -31.75 21.42 15.51
N TYR A 227 -31.45 20.23 14.99
CA TYR A 227 -31.49 19.94 13.56
C TYR A 227 -32.84 20.28 12.89
N GLU A 228 -33.96 19.91 13.51
CA GLU A 228 -35.31 20.13 12.94
C GLU A 228 -35.66 21.63 12.87
N ALA A 229 -35.52 22.35 13.98
CA ALA A 229 -35.79 23.79 14.03
C ALA A 229 -34.82 24.58 13.13
N ARG A 230 -33.59 24.10 12.97
CA ARG A 230 -32.61 24.71 12.07
C ARG A 230 -33.03 24.58 10.61
N ASN A 231 -33.52 23.41 10.19
CA ASN A 231 -34.05 23.20 8.85
C ASN A 231 -35.24 24.10 8.53
N GLU A 232 -36.18 24.25 9.47
CA GLU A 232 -37.29 25.20 9.32
C GLU A 232 -36.78 26.64 9.13
N LYS A 233 -35.74 27.01 9.90
CA LYS A 233 -35.14 28.34 9.80
C LYS A 233 -34.44 28.57 8.47
N TYR A 234 -33.78 27.56 7.91
CA TYR A 234 -33.19 27.64 6.56
C TYR A 234 -34.23 27.91 5.48
N ILE A 235 -35.38 27.25 5.57
CA ILE A 235 -36.51 27.46 4.65
C ILE A 235 -37.02 28.90 4.77
N GLU A 236 -37.21 29.42 5.99
CA GLU A 236 -37.63 30.81 6.23
C GLU A 236 -36.66 31.82 5.60
N ILE A 237 -35.34 31.64 5.81
CA ILE A 237 -34.30 32.52 5.28
C ILE A 237 -34.28 32.45 3.74
N ALA A 238 -34.39 31.24 3.16
CA ALA A 238 -34.45 31.04 1.72
C ALA A 238 -35.65 31.77 1.10
N TYR A 239 -36.84 31.67 1.69
CA TYR A 239 -38.03 32.39 1.22
C TYR A 239 -37.85 33.90 1.26
N LYS A 240 -37.30 34.46 2.35
CA LYS A 240 -37.02 35.90 2.46
C LYS A 240 -36.04 36.36 1.38
N TYR A 241 -35.00 35.57 1.12
CA TYR A 241 -34.02 35.85 0.06
C TYR A 241 -34.68 35.89 -1.33
N ILE A 242 -35.50 34.88 -1.66
CA ILE A 242 -36.22 34.82 -2.94
C ILE A 242 -37.12 36.04 -3.11
N GLN A 243 -37.92 36.38 -2.09
CA GLN A 243 -38.80 37.55 -2.14
C GLN A 243 -38.03 38.85 -2.38
N LYS A 244 -36.90 39.05 -1.68
CA LYS A 244 -36.03 40.21 -1.88
C LYS A 244 -35.48 40.26 -3.31
N LYS A 245 -35.07 39.13 -3.86
CA LYS A 245 -34.53 39.03 -5.22
C LYS A 245 -35.57 39.26 -6.31
N SER A 246 -36.82 38.84 -6.09
CA SER A 246 -37.93 39.10 -7.03
C SER A 246 -38.40 40.56 -7.04
N ASN A 247 -38.12 41.32 -5.99
CA ASN A 247 -38.50 42.73 -5.86
C ASN A 247 -37.43 43.72 -6.38
N ASN A 248 -36.25 43.21 -6.75
CA ASN A 248 -35.14 43.98 -7.34
C ASN A 248 -35.02 43.67 -8.83
#